data_AF-A0A3M1MH57-F1
#
_entry.id   AF-A0A3M1MH57-F1
#
_cell.length_a   1.000
_cell.length_b   1.000
_cell.length_c   1.000
_cell.angle_alpha   90.00
_cell.angle_beta   90.00
_cell.angle_gamma   90.00
#
_symmetry.space_group_name_H-M   'P 1'
#
loop_
_entity.id
_entity.type
_entity.pdbx_description
1 polymer ?
#
loop_
_entity_poly.entity_id
_entity_poly.type
_entity_poly.pdbx_seq_one_letter_code
_entity_poly.pdbx_strand_id
1 'polypeptide(L)'
;MLPVVLLDQTGGDYWKHFHSFVTDTLLADGMISPEDLALYKVTDSVQEAVDETLHFYRVYHSMRYVGDTLVLRIRQPLTAEQLDALNEEFSDILTSGRIEQGPALGPESNEPEIAHLPRLTLHFDRKQLGRLRMLINAINNTCPDCDIPSTSSS
;
A
#
# COMPACT_ATOMS: atom_id res chain seq x y z
N MET A 1 1.85 3.37 -5.59
CA MET A 1 2.53 3.75 -4.34
C MET A 1 3.79 2.92 -4.22
N LEU A 2 4.82 3.43 -3.55
CA LEU A 2 6.08 2.73 -3.27
C LEU A 2 6.32 2.73 -1.75
N PRO A 3 7.01 1.73 -1.18
CA PRO A 3 7.40 1.78 0.22
C PRO A 3 8.50 2.83 0.40
N VAL A 4 8.42 3.63 1.47
CA VAL A 4 9.45 4.60 1.83
C VAL A 4 10.06 4.16 3.16
N VAL A 5 11.32 3.75 3.11
CA VAL A 5 12.09 3.41 4.32
C VAL A 5 13.18 4.45 4.53
N LEU A 6 13.08 5.14 5.67
CA LEU A 6 14.05 6.10 6.17
C LEU A 6 15.02 5.34 7.08
N LEU A 7 16.01 4.71 6.45
CA LEU A 7 17.03 3.89 7.10
C LEU A 7 18.19 4.76 7.59
N ASP A 8 18.51 4.66 8.88
CA ASP A 8 19.67 5.28 9.51
C ASP A 8 20.80 4.25 9.72
N GLN A 9 22.01 4.73 10.03
CA GLN A 9 23.04 3.88 10.61
C GLN A 9 22.59 3.42 12.01
N THR A 10 23.06 2.25 12.47
CA THR A 10 22.73 1.74 13.80
C THR A 10 23.06 2.75 14.90
N GLY A 11 22.05 3.15 15.69
CA GLY A 11 22.18 4.17 16.73
C GLY A 11 22.12 5.61 16.23
N GLY A 12 21.96 5.84 14.93
CA GLY A 12 21.70 7.15 14.34
C GLY A 12 20.33 7.71 14.76
N ASP A 13 20.21 9.03 14.69
CA ASP A 13 19.03 9.78 15.12
C ASP A 13 18.53 10.80 14.09
N TYR A 14 19.10 10.84 12.88
CA TYR A 14 18.71 11.82 11.87
C TYR A 14 17.24 11.66 11.48
N TRP A 15 16.84 10.45 11.11
CA TRP A 15 15.45 10.16 10.73
C TRP A 15 14.50 10.15 11.93
N LYS A 16 15.03 9.93 13.15
CA LYS A 16 14.25 10.03 14.40
C LYS A 16 13.89 11.50 14.68
N HIS A 17 14.82 12.43 14.47
CA HIS A 17 14.55 13.87 14.56
C HIS A 17 13.57 14.33 13.48
N PHE A 18 13.71 13.84 12.24
CA PHE A 18 12.72 14.11 11.20
C PHE A 18 11.31 13.62 11.60
N HIS A 19 11.20 12.37 12.11
CA HIS A 19 9.92 11.85 12.57
C HIS A 19 9.33 12.68 13.72
N SER A 20 10.16 13.12 14.66
CA SER A 20 9.74 14.00 15.76
C SER A 20 9.18 15.32 15.22
N PHE A 21 9.78 15.92 14.19
CA PHE A 21 9.22 17.10 13.53
C PHE A 21 7.86 16.81 12.86
N VAL A 22 7.73 15.67 12.18
CA VAL A 22 6.48 15.27 11.55
C VAL A 22 5.36 15.10 12.60
N THR A 23 5.66 14.48 13.75
CA THR A 23 4.66 14.27 14.81
C THR A 23 4.38 15.54 15.61
N ASP A 24 5.42 16.22 16.07
CA ASP A 24 5.32 17.28 17.07
C ASP A 24 4.96 18.63 16.44
N THR A 25 5.09 18.76 15.13
CA THR A 25 4.68 19.94 14.38
C THR A 25 3.56 19.61 13.40
N LEU A 26 3.83 18.81 12.36
CA LEU A 26 2.85 18.65 11.27
C LEU A 26 1.56 17.96 11.73
N LEU A 27 1.68 16.88 12.51
CA LEU A 27 0.52 16.18 13.04
C LEU A 27 -0.15 16.97 14.17
N ALA A 28 0.63 17.50 15.12
CA ALA A 28 0.11 18.29 16.24
C ALA A 28 -0.69 19.52 15.78
N ASP A 29 -0.24 20.18 14.71
CA ASP A 29 -0.91 21.35 14.11
C ASP A 29 -2.03 20.97 13.13
N GLY A 30 -2.32 19.67 12.95
CA GLY A 30 -3.39 19.17 12.08
C GLY A 30 -3.11 19.37 10.57
N MET A 31 -1.85 19.51 10.18
CA MET A 31 -1.44 19.64 8.78
C MET A 31 -1.43 18.29 8.04
N ILE A 32 -1.34 17.20 8.78
CA ILE A 32 -1.44 15.81 8.28
C ILE A 32 -2.41 15.00 9.14
N SER A 33 -2.89 13.88 8.61
CA SER A 33 -3.66 12.90 9.37
C SER A 33 -2.75 11.95 10.17
N PRO A 34 -3.22 11.34 11.27
CA PRO A 34 -2.46 10.29 11.96
C PRO A 34 -2.03 9.16 11.02
N GLU A 35 -2.86 8.84 10.03
CA GLU A 35 -2.62 7.77 9.06
C GLU A 35 -1.50 8.10 8.07
N ASP A 36 -1.16 9.38 7.87
CA ASP A 36 -0.03 9.77 7.03
C ASP A 36 1.32 9.31 7.61
N LEU A 37 1.37 8.99 8.92
CA LEU A 37 2.54 8.33 9.52
C LEU A 37 2.78 6.92 8.97
N ALA A 38 1.77 6.27 8.37
CA ALA A 38 1.94 4.97 7.72
C ALA A 38 2.71 5.08 6.40
N LEU A 39 2.84 6.28 5.81
CA LEU A 39 3.46 6.50 4.50
C LEU A 39 4.96 6.19 4.48
N TYR A 40 5.62 6.16 5.64
CA TYR A 40 7.04 5.88 5.75
C TYR A 40 7.36 5.05 7.00
N LYS A 41 8.48 4.31 6.94
CA LYS A 41 9.05 3.57 8.06
C LYS A 41 10.39 4.19 8.43
N VAL A 42 10.57 4.55 9.70
CA VAL A 42 11.90 4.92 10.26
C VAL A 42 12.49 3.69 10.93
N THR A 43 13.75 3.39 10.62
CA THR A 43 14.48 2.29 11.26
C THR A 43 15.99 2.52 11.16
N ASP A 44 16.78 1.90 12.03
CA ASP A 44 18.24 1.79 11.93
C ASP A 44 18.70 0.33 11.72
N SER A 45 17.75 -0.55 11.39
CA SER A 45 17.94 -1.97 11.09
C SER A 45 17.79 -2.23 9.59
N VAL A 46 18.86 -2.75 8.97
CA VAL A 46 18.83 -3.22 7.58
C VAL A 46 17.79 -4.32 7.40
N GLN A 47 17.65 -5.22 8.37
CA GLN A 47 16.69 -6.32 8.28
C GLN A 47 15.25 -5.79 8.24
N GLU A 48 14.90 -4.84 9.11
CA GLU A 48 13.56 -4.24 9.09
C GLU A 48 13.27 -3.50 7.78
N ALA A 49 14.27 -2.82 7.21
CA ALA A 49 14.13 -2.14 5.92
C ALA A 49 13.86 -3.13 4.77
N VAL A 50 14.56 -4.27 4.78
CA VAL A 50 14.34 -5.37 3.83
C VAL A 50 12.94 -5.94 4.03
N ASP A 51 12.56 -6.26 5.27
CA ASP A 51 11.27 -6.87 5.59
C ASP A 51 10.10 -5.95 5.19
N GLU A 52 10.19 -4.65 5.48
CA GLU A 52 9.19 -3.64 5.06
C GLU A 52 9.03 -3.62 3.54
N THR A 53 10.13 -3.62 2.80
CA THR A 53 10.12 -3.58 1.33
C THR A 53 9.55 -4.86 0.73
N LEU A 54 10.00 -6.01 1.23
CA LEU A 54 9.56 -7.32 0.77
C LEU A 54 8.08 -7.58 1.11
N HIS A 55 7.65 -7.19 2.31
CA HIS A 55 6.25 -7.26 2.73
C HIS A 55 5.36 -6.41 1.82
N PHE A 56 5.77 -5.19 1.48
CA PHE A 56 5.01 -4.27 0.65
C PHE A 56 4.63 -4.84 -0.74
N TYR A 57 5.45 -5.73 -1.31
CA TYR A 57 5.23 -6.33 -2.63
C TYR A 57 4.77 -7.79 -2.61
N ARG A 58 4.41 -8.32 -1.44
CA ARG A 58 4.05 -9.73 -1.26
C ARG A 58 2.79 -10.12 -2.03
N VAL A 59 1.70 -9.37 -1.84
CA VAL A 59 0.44 -9.57 -2.56
C VAL A 59 0.17 -8.39 -3.49
N TYR A 60 0.42 -7.17 -3.05
CA TYR A 60 0.33 -5.97 -3.88
C TYR A 60 1.43 -5.95 -4.94
N HIS A 61 1.07 -5.60 -6.18
CA HIS A 61 2.01 -5.46 -7.29
C HIS A 61 2.22 -3.98 -7.64
N SER A 62 1.14 -3.31 -8.05
CA SER A 62 1.17 -1.94 -8.52
C SER A 62 -0.22 -1.32 -8.48
N MET A 63 -0.32 -0.03 -8.78
CA MET A 63 -1.61 0.64 -8.93
C MET A 63 -1.60 1.58 -10.12
N ARG A 64 -2.78 1.85 -10.68
CA ARG A 64 -3.00 2.89 -11.68
C ARG A 64 -4.41 3.45 -11.56
N TYR A 65 -4.62 4.60 -12.18
CA TYR A 65 -5.97 5.10 -12.43
C TYR A 65 -6.45 4.69 -13.82
N VAL A 66 -7.74 4.35 -13.90
CA VAL A 66 -8.49 4.20 -15.14
C VAL A 66 -9.71 5.10 -15.02
N GLY A 67 -9.62 6.31 -15.61
CA GLY A 67 -10.56 7.38 -15.28
C GLY A 67 -10.47 7.75 -13.80
N ASP A 68 -11.61 7.72 -13.10
CA ASP A 68 -11.71 8.01 -11.67
C ASP A 68 -11.61 6.76 -10.78
N THR A 69 -11.48 5.56 -11.38
CA THR A 69 -11.32 4.32 -10.64
C THR A 69 -9.85 4.05 -10.34
N LEU A 70 -9.52 3.84 -9.06
CA LEU A 70 -8.24 3.32 -8.65
C LEU A 70 -8.24 1.80 -8.86
N VAL A 71 -7.22 1.31 -9.56
CA VAL A 71 -7.02 -0.11 -9.83
C VAL A 71 -5.73 -0.54 -9.13
N LEU A 72 -5.85 -1.44 -8.16
CA LEU A 72 -4.72 -2.12 -7.52
C LEU A 72 -4.54 -3.47 -8.19
N ARG A 73 -3.33 -3.77 -8.66
CA ARG A 73 -2.98 -5.11 -9.16
C ARG A 73 -2.44 -5.91 -8.00
N ILE A 74 -2.95 -7.12 -7.85
CA ILE A 74 -2.50 -8.08 -6.82
C ILE A 74 -1.99 -9.35 -7.49
N ARG A 75 -1.12 -10.09 -6.80
CA ARG A 75 -0.44 -11.28 -7.35
C ARG A 75 -1.32 -12.52 -7.36
N GLN A 76 -2.32 -12.54 -6.51
CA GLN A 76 -3.22 -13.66 -6.30
C GLN A 76 -4.60 -13.14 -5.89
N PRO A 77 -5.68 -13.88 -6.15
CA PRO A 77 -7.02 -13.47 -5.74
C PRO A 77 -7.17 -13.55 -4.22
N LEU A 78 -7.92 -12.60 -3.66
CA LEU A 78 -8.41 -12.65 -2.28
C LEU A 78 -9.63 -13.58 -2.19
N THR A 79 -9.81 -14.21 -1.02
CA THR A 79 -11.05 -14.92 -0.70
C THR A 79 -12.21 -13.95 -0.51
N ALA A 80 -13.44 -14.45 -0.53
CA ALA A 80 -14.62 -13.64 -0.26
C ALA A 80 -14.56 -13.02 1.16
N GLU A 81 -14.13 -13.79 2.17
CA GLU A 81 -14.03 -13.26 3.54
C GLU A 81 -12.98 -12.16 3.66
N GLN A 82 -11.83 -12.31 2.98
CA GLN A 82 -10.79 -11.28 2.97
C GLN A 82 -11.27 -10.00 2.30
N LEU A 83 -11.96 -10.11 1.16
CA LEU A 83 -12.49 -8.95 0.45
C LEU A 83 -13.59 -8.25 1.25
N ASP A 84 -14.45 -8.99 1.95
CA ASP A 84 -15.47 -8.41 2.84
C ASP A 84 -14.84 -7.71 4.03
N ALA A 85 -13.81 -8.29 4.66
CA ALA A 85 -13.05 -7.64 5.73
C ALA A 85 -12.41 -6.32 5.27
N LEU A 86 -11.82 -6.29 4.07
CA LEU A 86 -11.27 -5.04 3.50
C LEU A 86 -12.37 -4.00 3.26
N ASN A 87 -13.55 -4.43 2.82
CA ASN A 87 -14.68 -3.52 2.59
C ASN A 87 -15.23 -2.94 3.90
N GLU A 88 -15.26 -3.72 4.97
CA GLU A 88 -15.65 -3.24 6.29
C GLU A 88 -14.62 -2.23 6.82
N GLU A 89 -13.34 -2.61 6.81
CA GLU A 89 -12.27 -1.80 7.40
C GLU A 89 -11.99 -0.51 6.62
N PHE A 90 -12.09 -0.52 5.29
CA PHE A 90 -11.67 0.60 4.42
C PHE A 90 -12.85 1.26 3.68
N SER A 91 -14.06 1.18 4.22
CA SER A 91 -15.23 1.87 3.66
C SER A 91 -15.10 3.41 3.72
N ASP A 92 -14.34 3.93 4.67
CA ASP A 92 -14.09 5.37 4.91
C ASP A 92 -13.30 6.05 3.79
N ILE A 93 -12.51 5.31 3.02
CA ILE A 93 -11.71 5.85 1.90
C ILE A 93 -12.43 5.81 0.56
N LEU A 94 -13.67 5.34 0.53
CA LEU A 94 -14.46 5.24 -0.69
C LEU A 94 -15.34 6.47 -0.87
N THR A 95 -15.25 7.11 -2.03
CA THR A 95 -16.18 8.17 -2.44
C THR A 95 -17.54 7.59 -2.87
N SER A 96 -17.57 6.33 -3.31
CA SER A 96 -18.77 5.58 -3.65
C SER A 96 -18.47 4.09 -3.80
N GLY A 97 -19.51 3.26 -3.81
CA GLY A 97 -19.40 1.83 -4.09
C GLY A 97 -18.66 1.05 -3.00
N ARG A 98 -17.94 0.01 -3.42
CA ARG A 98 -17.18 -0.90 -2.58
C ARG A 98 -15.87 -1.30 -3.27
N ILE A 99 -14.94 -1.90 -2.55
CA ILE A 99 -13.77 -2.57 -3.14
C ILE A 99 -14.27 -3.84 -3.82
N GLU A 100 -14.00 -3.96 -5.12
CA GLU A 100 -14.41 -5.09 -5.96
C GLU A 100 -13.19 -5.81 -6.53
N GLN A 101 -13.27 -7.14 -6.66
CA GLN A 101 -12.23 -7.95 -7.28
C GLN A 101 -12.66 -8.38 -8.69
N GLY A 102 -11.77 -8.23 -9.67
CA GLY A 102 -12.05 -8.59 -11.06
C GLY A 102 -10.81 -8.82 -11.94
N PRO A 103 -11.02 -9.14 -13.23
CA PRO A 103 -9.93 -9.23 -14.22
C PRO A 103 -9.41 -7.84 -14.60
N ALA A 104 -8.39 -7.82 -15.47
CA ALA A 104 -7.89 -6.58 -16.08
C ALA A 104 -9.02 -5.80 -16.79
N LEU A 105 -9.03 -4.47 -16.62
CA LEU A 105 -9.95 -3.60 -17.32
C LEU A 105 -9.52 -3.43 -18.79
N GLY A 106 -10.48 -3.20 -19.69
CA GLY A 106 -10.20 -3.01 -21.13
C GLY A 106 -9.07 -2.01 -21.46
N PRO A 107 -9.00 -0.84 -20.79
CA PRO A 107 -7.90 0.12 -21.00
C PRO A 107 -6.49 -0.36 -20.59
N GLU A 108 -6.36 -1.51 -19.92
CA GLU A 108 -5.08 -2.12 -19.54
C GLU A 108 -4.54 -3.10 -20.60
N SER A 109 -5.23 -3.27 -21.73
CA SER A 109 -4.92 -4.27 -22.77
C SER A 109 -3.50 -4.17 -23.37
N ASN A 110 -2.84 -3.03 -23.21
CA ASN A 110 -1.50 -2.77 -23.76
C ASN A 110 -0.37 -3.27 -22.84
N GLU A 111 -0.69 -3.89 -21.70
CA GLU A 111 0.27 -4.40 -20.71
C GLU A 111 0.16 -5.93 -20.56
N PRO A 112 0.51 -6.71 -21.60
CA PRO A 112 0.25 -8.15 -21.65
C PRO A 112 0.94 -8.92 -20.53
N GLU A 113 2.13 -8.48 -20.09
CA GLU A 113 2.93 -9.16 -19.07
C GLU A 113 2.24 -9.23 -17.71
N ILE A 114 1.33 -8.30 -17.43
CA ILE A 114 0.63 -8.19 -16.15
C ILE A 114 -0.89 -8.20 -16.33
N ALA A 115 -1.38 -8.62 -17.51
CA ALA A 115 -2.81 -8.78 -17.80
C ALA A 115 -3.44 -9.92 -16.99
N HIS A 116 -2.66 -10.93 -16.62
CA HIS A 116 -3.11 -12.12 -15.88
C HIS A 116 -3.34 -11.87 -14.38
N LEU A 117 -2.83 -10.78 -13.82
CA LEU A 117 -2.95 -10.46 -12.39
C LEU A 117 -4.40 -10.10 -11.99
N PRO A 118 -4.91 -10.51 -10.83
CA PRO A 118 -6.19 -10.01 -10.35
C PRO A 118 -6.14 -8.51 -10.02
N ARG A 119 -7.29 -7.84 -10.13
CA ARG A 119 -7.46 -6.41 -9.79
C ARG A 119 -8.38 -6.25 -8.59
N LEU A 120 -8.04 -5.30 -7.72
CA LEU A 120 -9.00 -4.66 -6.83
C LEU A 120 -9.31 -3.26 -7.36
N THR A 121 -10.60 -2.96 -7.54
CA THR A 121 -11.07 -1.66 -8.02
C THR A 121 -11.84 -0.93 -6.93
N LEU A 122 -11.61 0.37 -6.82
CA LEU A 122 -12.29 1.22 -5.84
C LEU A 122 -12.39 2.68 -6.32
N HIS A 123 -13.46 3.36 -5.93
CA HIS A 123 -13.61 4.80 -6.12
C HIS A 123 -12.97 5.57 -4.96
N PHE A 124 -11.64 5.65 -4.98
CA PHE A 124 -10.84 6.13 -3.86
C PHE A 124 -10.88 7.66 -3.66
N ASP A 125 -11.02 8.10 -2.40
CA ASP A 125 -10.78 9.49 -2.00
C ASP A 125 -9.29 9.82 -2.01
N ARG A 126 -8.86 10.58 -3.02
CA ARG A 126 -7.46 10.92 -3.29
C ARG A 126 -6.75 11.69 -2.16
N LYS A 127 -7.47 12.15 -1.15
CA LYS A 127 -6.90 12.81 0.04
C LYS A 127 -6.42 11.84 1.10
N GLN A 128 -6.86 10.58 1.07
CA GLN A 128 -6.64 9.61 2.16
C GLN A 128 -5.48 8.65 1.86
N LEU A 129 -4.31 9.19 1.50
CA LEU A 129 -3.16 8.38 1.08
C LEU A 129 -2.58 7.52 2.22
N GLY A 130 -2.57 8.02 3.46
CA GLY A 130 -2.19 7.22 4.63
C GLY A 130 -3.05 5.96 4.78
N ARG A 131 -4.37 6.11 4.65
CA ARG A 131 -5.30 4.96 4.68
C ARG A 131 -5.13 4.03 3.48
N LEU A 132 -4.86 4.54 2.28
CA LEU A 132 -4.53 3.69 1.12
C LEU A 132 -3.26 2.86 1.39
N ARG A 133 -2.24 3.45 2.03
CA ARG A 133 -1.04 2.74 2.44
C ARG A 133 -1.37 1.64 3.45
N MET A 134 -2.29 1.87 4.39
CA MET A 134 -2.78 0.85 5.32
C MET A 134 -3.56 -0.26 4.61
N LEU A 135 -4.40 0.06 3.62
CA LEU A 135 -5.08 -0.93 2.77
C LEU A 135 -4.08 -1.84 2.07
N ILE A 136 -2.98 -1.29 1.55
CA ILE A 136 -1.91 -2.09 0.94
C ILE A 136 -1.25 -3.04 1.96
N ASN A 137 -1.02 -2.61 3.20
CA ASN A 137 -0.58 -3.52 4.27
C ASN A 137 -1.59 -4.64 4.52
N ALA A 138 -2.88 -4.30 4.65
CA ALA A 138 -3.94 -5.29 4.88
C ALA A 138 -3.99 -6.32 3.74
N ILE A 139 -3.91 -5.87 2.49
CA ILE A 139 -3.79 -6.74 1.31
C ILE A 139 -2.57 -7.67 1.42
N ASN A 140 -1.39 -7.15 1.78
CA ASN A 140 -0.19 -7.96 1.93
C ASN A 140 -0.26 -8.97 3.09
N ASN A 141 -1.05 -8.68 4.12
CA ASN A 141 -1.31 -9.58 5.25
C ASN A 141 -2.30 -10.71 4.95
N THR A 142 -2.99 -10.68 3.80
CA THR A 142 -3.93 -11.76 3.41
C THR A 142 -3.26 -13.09 3.11
N CYS A 143 -1.93 -13.10 2.89
CA CYS A 143 -1.17 -14.31 2.71
C CYS A 143 0.24 -14.18 3.32
N PRO A 144 0.39 -14.39 4.64
CA PRO A 144 1.66 -14.26 5.33
C PRO A 144 2.69 -15.33 4.91
N ASP A 145 2.24 -16.44 4.33
CA ASP A 145 3.08 -17.55 3.88
C ASP A 145 3.42 -17.50 2.38
N CYS A 146 2.91 -16.50 1.64
CA CYS A 146 3.17 -16.38 0.22
C CYS A 146 4.62 -15.98 -0.05
N ASP A 147 5.25 -16.61 -1.04
CA ASP A 147 6.60 -16.25 -1.48
C ASP A 147 6.67 -14.77 -1.86
N ILE A 148 7.71 -14.10 -1.35
CA ILE A 148 8.03 -12.76 -1.81
C ILE A 148 8.72 -12.92 -3.17
N PRO A 149 8.21 -12.29 -4.25
CA PRO A 149 8.85 -12.40 -5.55
C PRO A 149 10.30 -11.93 -5.43
N SER A 150 11.24 -12.74 -5.90
CA SER A 150 12.59 -12.24 -6.14
C SER A 150 12.48 -11.10 -7.14
N THR A 151 13.09 -9.96 -6.83
CA THR A 151 13.23 -8.85 -7.77
C THR A 151 14.06 -9.34 -8.97
N SER A 152 13.42 -9.96 -9.94
CA SER A 152 13.96 -10.05 -11.29
C SER A 152 13.88 -8.65 -11.87
N SER A 153 14.99 -7.93 -11.78
CA SER A 153 15.23 -6.68 -12.48
C SER A 153 14.80 -6.83 -13.93
N SER A 154 13.86 -5.98 -14.35
CA SER A 154 13.64 -5.69 -15.77
C SER A 154 14.80 -4.85 -16.30
#